data_AF-A0A0L7N873-F1
#
_entry.id   AF-A0A0L7N873-F1
#
_cell.length_a   1.000
_cell.length_b   1.000
_cell.length_c   1.000
_cell.angle_alpha   90.00
_cell.angle_beta   90.00
_cell.angle_gamma   90.00
#
_symmetry.space_group_name_H-M   'P 1'
#
loop_
_entity.id
_entity.type
_entity.pdbx_description
1 polymer ?
#
loop_
_entity_poly.entity_id
_entity_poly.type
_entity_poly.pdbx_seq_one_letter_code
_entity_poly.pdbx_strand_id
1 'polypeptide(L)'
;MDPHSNRITGVRIDEQTIWLALADGRELAEPIKRHIRLEKATPEQRLHWVLSDEDHGLNWPALWQPSPAGMVSVWDLDQDSLYRQAMGALHAAQWDVTRISRIQHELVALWRMEADINNGGFLQFLGNWGVENHQLTLQALQAIGAPVTQQCLQDMFAVLRRFEDMPGNVDFSDLPALLTDAEHEQLQELEEAFWDYPEPLNKLVVMHYGPAQ
;
A
#
# COMPACT_ATOMS: atom_id res chain seq x y z
N MET A 1 -13.95 18.33 -19.45
CA MET A 1 -13.61 17.37 -18.40
C MET A 1 -12.68 16.38 -19.02
N ASP A 2 -11.52 16.18 -18.41
CA ASP A 2 -10.63 15.10 -18.79
C ASP A 2 -11.24 13.81 -18.21
N PRO A 3 -11.75 12.87 -19.03
CA PRO A 3 -12.42 11.66 -18.57
C PRO A 3 -11.49 10.70 -17.81
N HIS A 4 -10.22 11.06 -17.69
CA HIS A 4 -9.15 10.30 -17.06
C HIS A 4 -8.64 10.96 -15.78
N SER A 5 -9.14 12.15 -15.45
CA SER A 5 -8.74 12.87 -14.25
C SER A 5 -9.50 12.36 -13.04
N ASN A 6 -8.78 11.83 -12.07
CA ASN A 6 -9.31 11.43 -10.76
C ASN A 6 -9.31 12.58 -9.73
N ARG A 7 -9.32 13.84 -10.19
CA ARG A 7 -9.42 15.02 -9.31
C ARG A 7 -10.78 15.10 -8.65
N ILE A 8 -10.80 15.53 -7.39
CA ILE A 8 -12.02 15.78 -6.62
C ILE A 8 -12.73 17.01 -7.18
N THR A 9 -14.02 16.85 -7.52
CA THR A 9 -14.90 17.90 -8.04
C THR A 9 -16.08 18.21 -7.11
N GLY A 10 -16.38 17.31 -6.17
CA GLY A 10 -17.40 17.50 -5.15
C GLY A 10 -17.13 16.66 -3.92
N VAL A 11 -17.54 17.18 -2.76
CA VAL A 11 -17.44 16.49 -1.47
C VAL A 11 -18.77 16.57 -0.77
N ARG A 12 -19.30 15.43 -0.33
CA ARG A 12 -20.49 15.33 0.52
C ARG A 12 -20.15 14.48 1.74
N ILE A 13 -20.47 14.97 2.93
CA ILE A 13 -20.20 14.26 4.18
C ILE A 13 -21.51 14.07 4.92
N ASP A 14 -21.83 12.83 5.27
CA ASP A 14 -22.94 12.47 6.14
C ASP A 14 -22.43 11.97 7.51
N GLU A 15 -23.30 11.38 8.32
CA GLU A 15 -22.94 10.91 9.66
C GLU A 15 -21.84 9.84 9.66
N GLN A 16 -21.75 9.03 8.60
CA GLN A 16 -20.93 7.82 8.56
C GLN A 16 -19.92 7.81 7.40
N THR A 17 -20.15 8.60 6.35
CA THR A 17 -19.44 8.47 5.07
C THR A 17 -19.03 9.82 4.49
N ILE A 18 -17.83 9.84 3.91
CA ILE A 18 -17.31 10.89 3.06
C ILE A 18 -17.46 10.43 1.62
N TRP A 19 -18.15 11.21 0.81
CA TRP A 19 -18.39 10.94 -0.60
C TRP A 19 -17.61 11.94 -1.46
N LEU A 20 -16.82 11.43 -2.38
CA LEU A 20 -15.98 12.20 -3.29
C LEU A 20 -16.48 12.00 -4.73
N ALA A 21 -16.93 13.07 -5.38
CA ALA A 21 -17.20 13.06 -6.80
C ALA A 21 -15.90 13.40 -7.56
N LEU A 22 -15.55 12.61 -8.58
CA LEU A 22 -14.32 12.77 -9.35
C LEU A 22 -14.59 13.33 -10.75
N ALA A 23 -13.59 13.95 -11.38
CA ALA A 23 -13.71 14.55 -12.71
C ALA A 23 -13.96 13.53 -13.83
N ASP A 24 -13.54 12.27 -13.63
CA ASP A 24 -13.84 11.11 -14.49
C ASP A 24 -15.29 10.58 -14.33
N GLY A 25 -16.08 11.19 -13.44
CA GLY A 25 -17.48 10.84 -13.20
C GLY A 25 -17.68 9.72 -12.18
N ARG A 26 -16.62 9.14 -11.61
CA ARG A 26 -16.74 8.19 -10.49
C ARG A 26 -17.15 8.90 -9.20
N GLU A 27 -17.77 8.15 -8.31
CA GLU A 27 -18.00 8.55 -6.93
C GLU A 27 -17.29 7.54 -6.01
N LEU A 28 -16.46 8.04 -5.10
CA LEU A 28 -15.79 7.24 -4.07
C LEU A 28 -16.46 7.48 -2.73
N ALA A 29 -16.54 6.43 -1.91
CA ALA A 29 -17.10 6.47 -0.57
C ALA A 29 -16.06 6.00 0.44
N GLU A 30 -15.78 6.84 1.45
CA GLU A 30 -14.87 6.52 2.54
C GLU A 30 -15.59 6.58 3.90
N PRO A 31 -15.67 5.45 4.63
CA PRO A 31 -16.27 5.44 5.96
C PRO A 31 -15.47 6.30 6.96
N ILE A 32 -16.14 7.22 7.65
CA ILE A 32 -15.53 8.12 8.65
C ILE A 32 -14.78 7.35 9.75
N LYS A 33 -15.27 6.18 10.14
CA LYS A 33 -14.66 5.32 11.17
C LYS A 33 -13.23 4.86 10.86
N ARG A 34 -12.78 4.94 9.60
CA ARG A 34 -11.39 4.65 9.21
C ARG A 34 -10.43 5.76 9.64
N HIS A 35 -10.95 6.94 9.95
CA HIS A 35 -10.17 8.11 10.36
C HIS A 35 -10.58 8.54 11.78
N ILE A 36 -9.86 8.06 12.79
CA ILE A 36 -10.16 8.30 14.22
C ILE A 36 -10.39 9.78 14.57
N ARG A 37 -9.74 10.71 13.86
CA ARG A 37 -9.90 12.16 14.04
C ARG A 37 -11.23 12.67 13.50
N LEU A 38 -11.66 12.15 12.34
CA LEU A 38 -12.96 12.50 11.75
C LEU A 38 -14.10 11.84 12.51
N GLU A 39 -13.91 10.60 12.98
CA GLU A 39 -14.87 9.91 13.84
C GLU A 39 -15.17 10.69 15.12
N LYS A 40 -14.14 11.23 15.77
CA LYS A 40 -14.26 12.05 16.98
C LYS A 40 -14.74 13.48 16.74
N ALA A 41 -14.68 13.98 15.51
CA ALA A 41 -15.09 15.34 15.17
C ALA A 41 -16.61 15.49 15.15
N THR A 42 -17.12 16.68 15.48
CA THR A 42 -18.55 17.01 15.32
C THR A 42 -18.92 17.12 13.83
N PRO A 43 -20.21 16.97 13.46
CA PRO A 43 -20.65 17.17 12.09
C PRO A 43 -20.19 18.52 11.49
N GLU A 44 -20.23 19.60 12.26
CA GLU A 44 -19.79 20.93 11.83
C GLU A 44 -18.28 20.97 11.55
N GLN A 45 -17.47 20.35 12.42
CA GLN A 45 -16.02 20.29 12.23
C GLN A 45 -15.63 19.51 10.96
N ARG A 46 -16.39 18.48 10.60
CA ARG A 46 -16.16 17.69 9.38
C ARG A 46 -16.43 18.49 8.10
N LEU A 47 -17.18 19.60 8.16
CA LEU A 47 -17.42 20.45 6.99
C LEU A 47 -16.27 21.43 6.72
N HIS A 48 -15.30 21.57 7.63
CA HIS A 48 -14.15 22.47 7.49
C HIS A 48 -12.93 21.78 6.87
N TRP A 49 -13.12 21.20 5.68
CA TRP A 49 -12.05 20.59 4.90
C TRP A 49 -11.45 21.57 3.89
N VAL A 50 -10.24 21.24 3.41
CA VAL A 50 -9.56 21.89 2.28
C VAL A 50 -9.00 20.81 1.35
N LEU A 51 -8.87 21.12 0.06
CA LEU A 51 -8.19 20.23 -0.90
C LEU A 51 -6.68 20.20 -0.63
N SER A 52 -6.06 19.05 -0.90
CA SER A 52 -4.61 18.93 -1.06
C SER A 52 -4.14 19.68 -2.31
N ASP A 53 -2.83 19.93 -2.42
CA ASP A 53 -2.22 20.71 -3.50
C ASP A 53 -2.55 20.24 -4.94
N GLU A 54 -2.83 18.94 -5.15
CA GLU A 54 -3.19 18.38 -6.47
C GLU A 54 -4.70 18.06 -6.63
N ASP A 55 -5.56 18.46 -5.69
CA ASP A 55 -7.00 18.10 -5.64
C ASP A 55 -7.29 16.59 -5.64
N HIS A 56 -6.36 15.75 -5.19
CA HIS A 56 -6.53 14.30 -5.03
C HIS A 56 -6.76 13.88 -3.58
N GLY A 57 -6.84 14.82 -2.65
CA GLY A 57 -7.06 14.52 -1.25
C GLY A 57 -7.73 15.65 -0.48
N LEU A 58 -8.22 15.31 0.71
CA LEU A 58 -8.86 16.24 1.65
C LEU A 58 -8.05 16.33 2.94
N ASN A 59 -7.88 17.54 3.45
CA ASN A 59 -7.29 17.86 4.74
C ASN A 59 -8.30 18.56 5.64
N TRP A 60 -8.19 18.37 6.95
CA TRP A 60 -8.94 19.12 7.97
C TRP A 60 -7.95 19.86 8.88
N PRO A 61 -7.50 21.08 8.52
CA PRO A 61 -6.45 21.78 9.25
C PRO A 61 -6.74 22.03 10.73
N ALA A 62 -8.02 22.13 11.09
CA ALA A 62 -8.46 22.29 12.48
C ALA A 62 -8.37 20.98 13.30
N LEU A 63 -8.29 19.81 12.63
CA LEU A 63 -8.23 18.49 13.27
C LEU A 63 -6.83 17.89 13.24
N TRP A 64 -6.03 18.20 12.21
CA TRP A 64 -4.66 17.71 12.05
C TRP A 64 -3.84 18.57 11.10
N GLN A 65 -2.51 18.46 11.19
CA GLN A 65 -1.60 19.09 10.24
C GLN A 65 -1.87 18.56 8.81
N PRO A 66 -2.04 19.45 7.82
CA PRO A 66 -2.23 19.04 6.43
C PRO A 66 -1.02 18.28 5.87
N SER A 67 -1.27 17.31 4.98
CA SER A 67 -0.25 16.64 4.18
C SER A 67 -0.52 16.83 2.67
N PRO A 68 0.51 16.70 1.81
CA PRO A 68 0.32 16.73 0.36
C PRO A 68 -0.62 15.63 -0.17
N ALA A 69 -0.63 14.45 0.45
CA ALA A 69 -1.53 13.37 0.08
C ALA A 69 -2.98 13.59 0.56
N GLY A 70 -3.17 14.40 1.60
CA GLY A 70 -4.44 14.51 2.32
C GLY A 70 -4.58 13.49 3.44
N MET A 71 -5.51 13.74 4.36
CA MET A 71 -5.96 12.76 5.36
C MET A 71 -6.87 11.71 4.72
N VAL A 72 -7.63 12.09 3.69
CA VAL A 72 -8.41 11.21 2.82
C VAL A 72 -7.87 11.39 1.41
N SER A 73 -7.34 10.35 0.80
CA SER A 73 -6.65 10.39 -0.49
C SER A 73 -7.37 9.53 -1.53
N VAL A 74 -7.63 10.08 -2.71
CA VAL A 74 -8.18 9.34 -3.86
C VAL A 74 -7.23 8.22 -4.27
N TRP A 75 -5.91 8.43 -4.20
CA TRP A 75 -4.91 7.41 -4.52
C TRP A 75 -4.98 6.22 -3.56
N ASP A 76 -5.15 6.48 -2.26
CA ASP A 76 -5.31 5.41 -1.26
C ASP A 76 -6.59 4.62 -1.51
N LEU A 77 -7.70 5.31 -1.78
CA LEU A 77 -9.00 4.67 -2.02
C LEU A 77 -9.00 3.80 -3.29
N ASP A 78 -8.38 4.28 -4.35
CA ASP A 78 -8.26 3.54 -5.61
C ASP A 78 -7.30 2.34 -5.47
N GLN A 79 -6.16 2.50 -4.79
CA GLN A 79 -5.25 1.40 -4.49
C GLN A 79 -5.94 0.32 -3.63
N ASP A 80 -6.63 0.74 -2.57
CA ASP A 80 -7.44 -0.13 -1.72
C ASP A 80 -8.46 -0.93 -2.56
N SER A 81 -9.09 -0.29 -3.54
CA SER A 81 -10.05 -0.94 -4.44
C SER A 81 -9.37 -2.00 -5.31
N LEU A 82 -8.21 -1.68 -5.90
CA LEU A 82 -7.43 -2.62 -6.73
C LEU A 82 -6.99 -3.84 -5.91
N TYR A 83 -6.45 -3.61 -4.71
CA TYR A 83 -6.04 -4.68 -3.80
C TYR A 83 -7.23 -5.53 -3.34
N ARG A 84 -8.35 -4.93 -2.96
CA ARG A 84 -9.57 -5.67 -2.58
C ARG A 84 -10.08 -6.54 -3.74
N GLN A 85 -10.07 -6.04 -4.97
CA GLN A 85 -10.48 -6.81 -6.14
C GLN A 85 -9.54 -8.00 -6.41
N ALA A 86 -8.22 -7.77 -6.35
CA ALA A 86 -7.23 -8.82 -6.57
C ALA A 86 -7.28 -9.91 -5.47
N MET A 87 -7.36 -9.51 -4.20
CA MET A 87 -7.52 -10.43 -3.06
C MET A 87 -8.86 -11.17 -3.12
N GLY A 88 -9.95 -10.51 -3.55
CA GLY A 88 -11.24 -11.15 -3.78
C GLY A 88 -11.19 -12.21 -4.88
N ALA A 89 -10.48 -11.94 -5.98
CA ALA A 89 -10.25 -12.91 -7.05
C ALA A 89 -9.43 -14.11 -6.56
N LEU A 90 -8.36 -13.88 -5.79
CA LEU A 90 -7.56 -14.95 -5.20
C LEU A 90 -8.38 -15.80 -4.22
N HIS A 91 -9.20 -15.17 -3.39
CA HIS A 91 -10.11 -15.89 -2.50
C HIS A 91 -11.12 -16.76 -3.28
N ALA A 92 -11.71 -16.22 -4.36
CA ALA A 92 -12.60 -16.98 -5.24
C ALA A 92 -11.89 -18.15 -5.96
N ALA A 93 -10.59 -18.00 -6.21
CA ALA A 93 -9.70 -19.05 -6.72
C ALA A 93 -9.25 -20.04 -5.64
N GLN A 94 -9.75 -19.96 -4.41
CA GLN A 94 -9.37 -20.80 -3.27
C GLN A 94 -7.88 -20.68 -2.93
N TRP A 95 -7.34 -19.46 -3.00
CA TRP A 95 -5.94 -19.13 -2.72
C TRP A 95 -4.92 -19.71 -3.71
N ASP A 96 -5.38 -20.23 -4.84
CA ASP A 96 -4.51 -20.71 -5.92
C ASP A 96 -4.14 -19.56 -6.87
N VAL A 97 -2.90 -19.09 -6.75
CA VAL A 97 -2.36 -18.00 -7.57
C VAL A 97 -2.25 -18.35 -9.06
N THR A 98 -2.29 -19.63 -9.42
CA THR A 98 -2.27 -20.06 -10.84
C THR A 98 -3.61 -19.86 -11.55
N ARG A 99 -4.66 -19.57 -10.77
CA ARG A 99 -6.04 -19.40 -11.26
C ARG A 99 -6.49 -17.93 -11.32
N ILE A 100 -5.61 -16.99 -11.00
CA ILE A 100 -5.85 -15.55 -11.15
C ILE A 100 -5.02 -14.99 -12.31
N SER A 101 -5.39 -13.82 -12.80
CA SER A 101 -4.63 -13.15 -13.86
C SER A 101 -3.26 -12.69 -13.35
N ARG A 102 -2.33 -12.46 -14.28
CA ARG A 102 -1.01 -11.91 -13.96
C ARG A 102 -1.11 -10.60 -13.16
N ILE A 103 -1.94 -9.65 -13.61
CA ILE A 103 -2.14 -8.36 -12.94
C ILE A 103 -2.67 -8.55 -11.52
N GLN A 104 -3.62 -9.48 -11.32
CA GLN A 104 -4.13 -9.79 -9.99
C GLN A 104 -3.03 -10.37 -9.09
N HIS A 105 -2.16 -11.23 -9.62
CA HIS A 105 -1.05 -11.79 -8.86
C HIS A 105 -0.01 -10.73 -8.47
N GLU A 106 0.33 -9.82 -9.38
CA GLU A 106 1.21 -8.67 -9.10
C GLU A 106 0.63 -7.76 -8.01
N LEU A 107 -0.68 -7.42 -8.09
CA LEU A 107 -1.37 -6.64 -7.05
C LEU A 107 -1.43 -7.36 -5.70
N VAL A 108 -1.64 -8.67 -5.69
CA VAL A 108 -1.57 -9.50 -4.46
C VAL A 108 -0.17 -9.45 -3.86
N ALA A 109 0.87 -9.55 -4.68
CA ALA A 109 2.25 -9.54 -4.21
C ALA A 109 2.65 -8.19 -3.59
N LEU A 110 2.20 -7.08 -4.18
CA LEU A 110 2.37 -5.73 -3.63
C LEU A 110 1.58 -5.55 -2.32
N TRP A 111 0.31 -5.99 -2.28
CA TRP A 111 -0.48 -5.94 -1.04
C TRP A 111 0.14 -6.75 0.09
N ARG A 112 0.62 -7.97 -0.19
CA ARG A 112 1.30 -8.82 0.81
C ARG A 112 2.55 -8.16 1.38
N MET A 113 3.33 -7.51 0.53
CA MET A 113 4.51 -6.75 0.94
C MET A 113 4.13 -5.63 1.90
N GLU A 114 3.23 -4.74 1.49
CA GLU A 114 2.81 -3.63 2.35
C GLU A 114 2.15 -4.14 3.64
N ALA A 115 1.29 -5.15 3.56
CA ALA A 115 0.60 -5.69 4.72
C ALA A 115 1.56 -6.30 5.75
N ASP A 116 2.52 -7.12 5.34
CA ASP A 116 3.40 -7.80 6.30
C ASP A 116 4.56 -6.93 6.77
N ILE A 117 5.19 -6.13 5.88
CA ILE A 117 6.31 -5.27 6.28
C ILE A 117 5.86 -4.17 7.25
N ASN A 118 4.67 -3.60 7.06
CA ASN A 118 4.14 -2.61 8.02
C ASN A 118 3.65 -3.23 9.35
N ASN A 119 3.34 -4.53 9.39
CA ASN A 119 2.79 -5.17 10.58
C ASN A 119 3.83 -5.93 11.41
N GLY A 120 4.84 -6.53 10.77
CA GLY A 120 5.87 -7.32 11.45
C GLY A 120 7.17 -7.47 10.67
N GLY A 121 7.45 -6.51 9.79
CA GLY A 121 8.74 -6.41 9.10
C GLY A 121 8.93 -7.37 7.92
N PHE A 122 10.10 -7.28 7.32
CA PHE A 122 10.50 -8.03 6.14
C PHE A 122 10.54 -9.53 6.37
N LEU A 123 10.93 -9.97 7.58
CA LEU A 123 10.96 -11.39 7.92
C LEU A 123 9.56 -12.01 7.97
N GLN A 124 8.54 -11.26 8.42
CA GLN A 124 7.16 -11.74 8.35
C GLN A 124 6.72 -11.92 6.89
N PHE A 125 7.01 -10.95 6.03
CA PHE A 125 6.70 -11.02 4.60
C PHE A 125 7.35 -12.25 3.94
N LEU A 126 8.65 -12.45 4.18
CA LEU A 126 9.37 -13.58 3.59
C LEU A 126 8.93 -14.92 4.20
N GLY A 127 8.71 -14.99 5.52
CA GLY A 127 8.24 -16.19 6.19
C GLY A 127 6.85 -16.64 5.73
N ASN A 128 5.94 -15.70 5.48
CA ASN A 128 4.58 -16.01 5.05
C ASN A 128 4.48 -16.41 3.57
N TRP A 129 5.28 -15.79 2.70
CA TRP A 129 5.07 -15.89 1.24
C TRP A 129 6.27 -16.40 0.43
N GLY A 130 7.45 -16.49 1.05
CA GLY A 130 8.65 -17.04 0.46
C GLY A 130 9.27 -16.22 -0.67
N VAL A 131 10.37 -16.75 -1.21
CA VAL A 131 11.22 -16.09 -2.22
C VAL A 131 10.48 -15.87 -3.55
N GLU A 132 9.59 -16.78 -3.94
CA GLU A 132 8.84 -16.64 -5.19
C GLU A 132 7.93 -15.40 -5.17
N ASN A 133 7.22 -15.16 -4.06
CA ASN A 133 6.40 -13.96 -3.90
C ASN A 133 7.28 -12.71 -3.84
N HIS A 134 8.41 -12.76 -3.13
CA HIS A 134 9.37 -11.66 -3.11
C HIS A 134 9.87 -11.29 -4.52
N GLN A 135 10.27 -12.28 -5.34
CA GLN A 135 10.72 -12.03 -6.71
C GLN A 135 9.62 -11.41 -7.58
N LEU A 136 8.37 -11.87 -7.41
CA LEU A 136 7.23 -11.26 -8.09
C LEU A 136 7.00 -9.82 -7.63
N THR A 137 7.11 -9.53 -6.33
CA THR A 137 7.02 -8.17 -5.79
C THR A 137 8.09 -7.26 -6.39
N LEU A 138 9.35 -7.72 -6.52
CA LEU A 138 10.41 -6.94 -7.18
C LEU A 138 10.08 -6.61 -8.64
N GLN A 139 9.52 -7.57 -9.38
CA GLN A 139 9.09 -7.35 -10.77
C GLN A 139 7.93 -6.36 -10.84
N ALA A 140 6.96 -6.45 -9.92
CA ALA A 140 5.83 -5.53 -9.85
C ALA A 140 6.28 -4.10 -9.48
N LEU A 141 7.17 -3.94 -8.50
CA LEU A 141 7.77 -2.64 -8.13
C LEU A 141 8.52 -2.01 -9.32
N GLN A 142 9.26 -2.82 -10.08
CA GLN A 142 9.90 -2.36 -11.31
C GLN A 142 8.86 -1.89 -12.33
N ALA A 143 7.77 -2.64 -12.53
CA ALA A 143 6.74 -2.34 -13.52
C ALA A 143 5.99 -1.04 -13.20
N ILE A 144 5.68 -0.77 -11.93
CA ILE A 144 5.03 0.47 -11.51
C ILE A 144 5.99 1.66 -11.44
N GLY A 145 7.30 1.44 -11.61
CA GLY A 145 8.31 2.48 -11.54
C GLY A 145 8.66 2.94 -10.13
N ALA A 146 8.77 1.99 -9.18
CA ALA A 146 9.20 2.23 -7.80
C ALA A 146 10.62 1.66 -7.51
N PRO A 147 11.68 2.18 -8.18
CA PRO A 147 13.04 1.64 -8.03
C PRO A 147 13.64 1.79 -6.63
N VAL A 148 13.24 2.81 -5.86
CA VAL A 148 13.80 3.02 -4.51
C VAL A 148 13.22 1.99 -3.55
N THR A 149 11.91 1.78 -3.59
CA THR A 149 11.26 0.70 -2.82
C THR A 149 11.76 -0.67 -3.28
N GLN A 150 11.96 -0.87 -4.59
CA GLN A 150 12.54 -2.11 -5.12
C GLN A 150 13.92 -2.39 -4.53
N GLN A 151 14.81 -1.39 -4.54
CA GLN A 151 16.16 -1.51 -4.00
C GLN A 151 16.13 -1.79 -2.50
N CYS A 152 15.25 -1.15 -1.75
CA CYS A 152 15.06 -1.38 -0.31
C CYS A 152 14.77 -2.86 -0.02
N LEU A 153 13.84 -3.49 -0.76
CA LEU A 153 13.55 -4.91 -0.62
C LEU A 153 14.74 -5.80 -1.01
N GLN A 154 15.50 -5.44 -2.04
CA GLN A 154 16.71 -6.17 -2.43
C GLN A 154 17.78 -6.11 -1.33
N ASP A 155 17.95 -4.96 -0.70
CA ASP A 155 18.90 -4.75 0.38
C ASP A 155 18.50 -5.54 1.63
N MET A 156 17.21 -5.57 1.97
CA MET A 156 16.69 -6.41 3.07
C MET A 156 16.97 -7.89 2.83
N PHE A 157 16.70 -8.37 1.61
CA PHE A 157 16.99 -9.76 1.24
C PHE A 157 18.49 -10.05 1.23
N ALA A 158 19.32 -9.05 0.89
CA ALA A 158 20.78 -9.20 0.88
C ALA A 158 21.36 -9.50 2.27
N VAL A 159 20.71 -9.04 3.35
CA VAL A 159 21.10 -9.38 4.73
C VAL A 159 21.00 -10.90 4.96
N LEU A 160 20.07 -11.56 4.28
CA LEU A 160 19.79 -12.99 4.46
C LEU A 160 20.68 -13.91 3.61
N ARG A 161 21.58 -13.35 2.80
CA ARG A 161 22.37 -14.11 1.81
C ARG A 161 23.14 -15.29 2.38
N ARG A 162 23.61 -15.21 3.63
CA ARG A 162 24.34 -16.36 4.24
C ARG A 162 23.46 -17.60 4.44
N PHE A 163 22.14 -17.45 4.45
CA PHE A 163 21.20 -18.56 4.55
C PHE A 163 20.94 -19.24 3.20
N GLU A 164 21.25 -18.60 2.07
CA GLU A 164 21.16 -19.23 0.74
C GLU A 164 22.14 -20.41 0.60
N ASP A 165 23.31 -20.30 1.23
CA ASP A 165 24.40 -21.28 1.15
C ASP A 165 24.41 -22.26 2.34
N MET A 166 23.48 -22.15 3.30
CA MET A 166 23.47 -23.05 4.45
C MET A 166 23.06 -24.48 4.06
N PRO A 167 23.81 -25.51 4.50
CA PRO A 167 23.44 -26.90 4.24
C PRO A 167 22.21 -27.28 5.08
N GLY A 168 21.05 -27.27 4.43
CA GLY A 168 19.74 -27.60 5.01
C GLY A 168 18.74 -26.49 4.69
N ASN A 169 17.55 -26.86 4.21
CA ASN A 169 16.47 -25.91 3.97
C ASN A 169 16.09 -25.21 5.28
N VAL A 170 16.69 -24.06 5.57
CA VAL A 170 16.26 -23.18 6.66
C VAL A 170 14.87 -22.68 6.28
N ASP A 171 13.89 -22.92 7.14
CA ASP A 171 12.57 -22.32 6.95
C ASP A 171 12.68 -20.81 7.19
N PHE A 172 12.11 -20.00 6.31
CA PHE A 172 12.13 -18.56 6.46
C PHE A 172 11.44 -18.10 7.76
N SER A 173 10.50 -18.90 8.29
CA SER A 173 9.89 -18.62 9.59
C SER A 173 10.86 -18.71 10.77
N ASP A 174 11.96 -19.45 10.63
CA ASP A 174 12.96 -19.63 11.69
C ASP A 174 14.02 -18.53 11.71
N LEU A 175 14.11 -17.73 10.63
CA LEU A 175 15.12 -16.67 10.47
C LEU A 175 15.22 -15.70 11.65
N PRO A 176 14.13 -15.22 12.29
CA PRO A 176 14.23 -14.29 13.41
C PRO A 176 15.14 -14.79 14.54
N ALA A 177 15.16 -16.10 14.79
CA ALA A 177 15.99 -16.71 15.83
C ALA A 177 17.43 -17.01 15.37
N LEU A 178 17.69 -16.98 14.05
CA LEU A 178 18.98 -17.34 13.46
C LEU A 178 19.84 -16.13 13.09
N LEU A 179 19.23 -14.94 12.99
CA LEU A 179 19.92 -13.67 12.75
C LEU A 179 20.78 -13.28 13.96
N THR A 180 21.94 -12.71 13.66
CA THR A 180 22.79 -12.06 14.66
C THR A 180 22.22 -10.69 15.02
N ASP A 181 22.62 -10.14 16.18
CA ASP A 181 22.18 -8.80 16.60
C ASP A 181 22.49 -7.73 15.54
N ALA A 182 23.67 -7.81 14.90
CA ALA A 182 24.06 -6.87 13.85
C ALA A 182 23.19 -6.97 12.58
N GLU A 183 22.70 -8.17 12.24
CA GLU A 183 21.79 -8.35 11.11
C GLU A 183 20.38 -7.89 11.43
N HIS A 184 19.94 -8.04 12.69
CA HIS A 184 18.68 -7.44 13.17
C HIS A 184 18.73 -5.92 13.10
N GLU A 185 19.83 -5.30 13.57
CA GLU A 185 20.03 -3.85 13.49
C GLU A 185 20.03 -3.39 12.02
N GLN A 186 20.75 -4.09 11.14
CA GLN A 186 20.79 -3.75 9.71
C GLN A 186 19.41 -3.88 9.04
N LEU A 187 18.64 -4.94 9.33
CA LEU A 187 17.27 -5.08 8.82
C LEU A 187 16.37 -3.97 9.32
N GLN A 188 16.47 -3.60 10.60
CA GLN A 188 15.65 -2.55 11.16
C GLN A 188 15.91 -1.19 10.50
N GLU A 189 17.17 -0.84 10.24
CA GLU A 189 17.49 0.41 9.50
C GLU A 189 16.86 0.42 8.10
N LEU A 190 16.84 -0.72 7.41
CA LEU A 190 16.22 -0.84 6.09
C LEU A 190 14.69 -0.79 6.16
N GLU A 191 14.09 -1.39 7.19
CA GLU A 191 12.64 -1.34 7.45
C GLU A 191 12.17 0.07 7.77
N GLU A 192 12.93 0.81 8.57
CA GLU A 192 12.66 2.23 8.84
C GLU A 192 12.68 3.05 7.54
N ALA A 193 13.65 2.81 6.64
CA ALA A 193 13.69 3.44 5.33
C ALA A 193 12.49 3.05 4.43
N PHE A 194 11.95 1.84 4.58
CA PHE A 194 10.72 1.44 3.89
C PHE A 194 9.49 2.16 4.49
N TRP A 195 9.39 2.26 5.81
CA TRP A 195 8.27 2.90 6.52
C TRP A 195 8.20 4.41 6.31
N ASP A 196 9.29 5.04 5.85
CA ASP A 196 9.28 6.42 5.37
C ASP A 196 8.53 6.59 4.04
N TYR A 197 8.16 5.50 3.36
CA TYR A 197 7.53 5.48 2.04
C TYR A 197 8.25 6.40 1.05
N PRO A 198 9.47 6.04 0.61
CA PRO A 198 10.31 6.91 -0.22
C PRO A 198 9.67 7.25 -1.57
N GLU A 199 8.67 6.48 -2.00
CA GLU A 199 7.92 6.67 -3.23
C GLU A 199 6.41 6.54 -2.97
N PRO A 200 5.56 7.29 -3.70
CA PRO A 200 4.11 7.25 -3.51
C PRO A 200 3.51 5.99 -4.14
N LEU A 201 3.68 4.84 -3.50
CA LEU A 201 3.26 3.53 -4.02
C LEU A 201 1.77 3.51 -4.41
N ASN A 202 0.90 4.11 -3.60
CA ASN A 202 -0.52 4.30 -3.91
C ASN A 202 -0.75 4.90 -5.30
N LYS A 203 -0.10 6.03 -5.59
CA LYS A 203 -0.19 6.73 -6.88
C LYS A 203 0.40 5.88 -8.00
N LEU A 204 1.57 5.28 -7.80
CA LEU A 204 2.23 4.45 -8.81
C LEU A 204 1.41 3.21 -9.18
N VAL A 205 0.84 2.52 -8.19
CA VAL A 205 -0.05 1.36 -8.37
C VAL A 205 -1.29 1.75 -9.15
N VAL A 206 -1.96 2.86 -8.77
CA VAL A 206 -3.17 3.32 -9.46
C VAL A 206 -2.86 3.79 -10.88
N MET A 207 -1.75 4.49 -11.10
CA MET A 207 -1.35 4.92 -12.44
C MET A 207 -1.04 3.75 -13.38
N HIS A 208 -0.50 2.65 -12.84
CA HIS A 208 -0.12 1.48 -13.64
C HIS A 208 -1.28 0.49 -13.86
N TYR A 209 -2.05 0.16 -12.81
CA TYR A 209 -3.09 -0.88 -12.84
C TYR A 209 -4.52 -0.34 -12.82
N GLY A 210 -4.70 0.96 -12.54
CA GLY A 210 -6.00 1.60 -12.58
C GLY A 210 -6.60 1.62 -13.99
N PRO A 211 -7.90 1.95 -14.11
CA PRO A 211 -8.50 2.19 -15.42
C PRO A 211 -7.68 3.23 -16.19
N ALA A 212 -7.43 2.95 -17.47
CA ALA A 212 -6.55 3.76 -18.31
C ALA A 212 -6.94 5.25 -18.22
N GLN A 213 -5.92 6.08 -17.97
CA GLN A 213 -5.98 7.53 -18.18
C GLN A 213 -5.90 7.90 -19.68
#